data_AF-A0A8T5TPN0-F1
#
_entry.id   AF-A0A8T5TPN0-F1
#
_cell.length_a   1.000
_cell.length_b   1.000
_cell.length_c   1.000
_cell.angle_alpha   90.00
_cell.angle_beta   90.00
_cell.angle_gamma   90.00
#
_symmetry.space_group_name_H-M   'P 1'
#
loop_
_entity.id
_entity.type
_entity.pdbx_description
1 polymer ?
#
loop_
_entity_poly.entity_id
_entity_poly.type
_entity_poly.pdbx_seq_one_letter_code
_entity_poly.pdbx_strand_id
1 'polypeptide(L)' 'MESKFKICPRCKGTRIIDIGDTIDCPDCRLEFEKADIKVLESDQILAISEKLDFIRGIKNKNNRT' A
#
# COMPACT_ATOMS: atom_id res chain seq x y z
N MET A 1 11.47 -15.79 8.77
CA MET A 1 10.10 -15.34 9.11
C MET A 1 9.62 -14.43 7.98
N GLU A 2 9.21 -14.94 6.81
CA GLU A 2 9.36 -14.14 5.56
C GLU A 2 8.37 -14.46 4.40
N SER A 3 7.14 -14.89 4.68
CA SER A 3 6.21 -15.31 3.59
C SER A 3 5.13 -14.28 3.23
N LYS A 4 4.88 -13.25 4.06
CA LYS A 4 3.76 -12.32 3.83
C LYS A 4 3.99 -11.31 2.71
N PHE A 5 5.25 -10.97 2.38
CA PHE A 5 5.57 -9.99 1.33
C PHE A 5 5.62 -10.59 -0.08
N LYS A 6 5.35 -11.89 -0.21
CA LYS A 6 5.42 -12.59 -1.50
C LYS A 6 4.11 -12.55 -2.28
N ILE A 7 3.04 -12.03 -1.68
CA ILE A 7 1.71 -11.97 -2.29
C ILE A 7 1.20 -10.55 -2.20
N CYS A 8 0.73 -10.01 -3.32
CA CYS A 8 0.11 -8.69 -3.35
C CYS A 8 -1.15 -8.70 -2.47
N PRO A 9 -1.32 -7.76 -1.53
CA PRO A 9 -2.52 -7.70 -0.71
C PRO A 9 -3.78 -7.48 -1.55
N ARG A 10 -3.66 -6.77 -2.68
CA ARG A 10 -4.78 -6.35 -3.54
C ARG A 10 -5.16 -7.39 -4.59
N CYS A 11 -4.24 -7.76 -5.48
CA CYS A 11 -4.54 -8.68 -6.59
C CYS A 11 -4.17 -10.14 -6.31
N LYS A 12 -3.58 -10.44 -5.15
CA LYS A 12 -3.05 -11.77 -4.77
C LYS A 12 -1.98 -12.32 -5.72
N GLY A 13 -1.43 -11.49 -6.61
CA GLY A 13 -0.32 -11.84 -7.48
C GLY A 13 0.94 -12.16 -6.67
N THR A 14 1.73 -13.12 -7.14
CA THR A 14 2.97 -13.55 -6.49
C THR A 14 4.22 -12.85 -7.02
N ARG A 15 4.06 -12.05 -8.07
CA ARG A 15 5.10 -11.19 -8.61
C ARG A 15 5.16 -9.93 -7.76
N ILE A 16 6.13 -9.88 -6.87
CA ILE A 16 6.37 -8.76 -5.98
C ILE A 16 7.84 -8.36 -6.07
N ILE A 17 8.07 -7.06 -6.23
CA ILE A 17 9.39 -6.45 -6.26
C ILE A 17 9.61 -5.80 -4.90
N ASP A 18 10.71 -6.16 -4.26
CA ASP A 18 11.12 -5.61 -2.96
C ASP A 18 11.92 -4.32 -3.19
N ILE A 19 11.44 -3.19 -2.67
CA ILE A 19 12.09 -1.87 -2.84
C ILE A 19 12.53 -1.32 -1.47
N GLY A 20 12.97 -2.20 -0.55
CA GLY A 20 13.45 -1.80 0.77
C GLY A 20 12.34 -1.78 1.81
N ASP A 21 11.71 -0.65 2.07
CA ASP A 21 10.62 -0.53 3.06
C ASP A 21 9.24 -0.80 2.47
N THR A 22 9.14 -0.77 1.14
CA THR A 22 7.92 -0.99 0.38
C THR A 22 8.02 -2.25 -0.49
N ILE A 23 6.87 -2.70 -0.95
CA ILE A 23 6.78 -3.65 -2.05
C ILE A 23 6.05 -3.01 -3.22
N ASP A 24 6.53 -3.26 -4.43
CA ASP A 24 5.84 -2.94 -5.67
C ASP A 24 5.23 -4.21 -6.26
N CYS A 25 3.99 -4.09 -6.72
CA CYS A 25 3.34 -5.15 -7.46
C CYS A 25 3.17 -4.71 -8.93
N PRO A 26 3.93 -5.28 -9.89
CA PRO A 26 3.84 -4.90 -11.30
C PRO A 26 2.50 -5.27 -11.95
N ASP A 27 1.75 -6.21 -11.37
CA ASP A 27 0.44 -6.65 -11.86
C ASP A 27 -0.63 -5.56 -11.67
N CYS A 28 -0.74 -4.99 -10.47
CA CYS A 28 -1.67 -3.89 -10.19
C CYS A 28 -1.04 -2.51 -10.28
N ARG A 29 0.30 -2.43 -10.42
CA ARG A 29 1.10 -1.20 -10.41
C ARG A 29 0.85 -0.36 -9.15
N LEU A 30 0.75 -1.06 -8.02
CA LEU A 30 0.54 -0.45 -6.71
C LEU A 30 1.74 -0.75 -5.82
N GLU A 31 2.08 0.25 -5.02
CA GLU A 31 3.12 0.18 -4.01
C GLU A 31 2.51 0.14 -2.62
N PHE A 32 3.01 -0.73 -1.74
CA PHE A 32 2.50 -0.95 -0.39
C PHE A 32 3.63 -0.92 0.64
N GLU A 33 3.38 -0.35 1.81
CA GLU A 33 4.35 -0.36 2.91
C GLU A 33 4.42 -1.76 3.56
N LYS A 34 5.64 -2.28 3.76
CA LYS A 34 5.81 -3.57 4.45
C LYS A 34 5.34 -3.51 5.90
N ALA A 35 5.42 -2.33 6.52
CA ALA A 35 4.90 -2.12 7.87
C ALA A 35 3.39 -2.40 7.93
N ASP A 36 2.62 -1.88 6.97
CA ASP A 36 1.18 -2.13 6.88
C ASP A 36 0.89 -3.62 6.68
N ILE A 37 1.63 -4.30 5.79
CA ILE A 37 1.45 -5.73 5.50
C ILE A 37 1.73 -6.62 6.73
N LYS A 38 2.61 -6.17 7.63
CA LYS A 38 2.91 -6.90 8.88
C LYS A 38 1.78 -6.80 9.89
N VAL A 39 1.09 -5.65 9.95
CA VAL A 39 0.20 -5.28 11.05
C VAL A 39 -1.28 -5.39 10.67
N LEU A 40 -1.64 -5.10 9.42
CA LEU A 40 -3.01 -4.99 8.94
C LEU A 40 -3.48 -6.23 8.17
N GLU A 41 -4.79 -6.41 8.10
CA GLU A 41 -5.41 -7.38 7.20
C GLU A 41 -5.43 -6.87 5.75
N SER A 42 -5.49 -7.79 4.77
CA SER A 42 -5.30 -7.46 3.36
C SER A 42 -6.28 -6.42 2.82
N ASP A 43 -7.50 -6.37 3.34
CA ASP A 43 -8.54 -5.42 2.96
C ASP A 43 -8.31 -4.01 3.51
N GLN A 44 -7.55 -3.89 4.60
CA GLN A 44 -7.24 -2.62 5.26
C GLN A 44 -5.99 -1.95 4.69
N ILE A 45 -5.17 -2.69 3.95
CA ILE A 45 -3.93 -2.18 3.38
C ILE A 45 -4.25 -1.28 2.18
N LEU A 46 -3.88 -0.01 2.32
CA LEU A 46 -3.97 0.98 1.25
C LEU A 46 -2.65 1.05 0.47
N ALA A 47 -2.74 1.26 -0.84
CA ALA A 47 -1.55 1.63 -1.60
C ALA A 47 -1.05 3.01 -1.18
N ILE A 48 0.24 3.25 -1.35
CA ILE A 48 0.87 4.53 -1.01
C ILE A 48 0.22 5.69 -1.77
N SER A 49 -0.15 5.48 -3.04
CA SER A 49 -0.91 6.45 -3.83
C SER A 49 -2.25 6.81 -3.20
N GLU A 50 -2.99 5.83 -2.66
CA GLU A 50 -4.28 6.03 -1.98
C GLU A 50 -4.10 6.80 -0.66
N LYS A 51 -3.07 6.47 0.12
CA LYS A 51 -2.70 7.22 1.34
C LYS A 51 -2.41 8.69 1.02
N LEU A 52 -1.63 8.95 -0.02
CA LEU A 52 -1.27 10.31 -0.44
C LEU A 52 -2.50 11.10 -0.92
N ASP A 53 -3.38 10.47 -1.69
CA ASP A 53 -4.63 11.10 -2.15
C ASP A 53 -5.53 11.47 -0.97
N PHE A 54 -5.68 10.57 0.00
CA PHE A 54 -6.45 10.81 1.21
C PHE A 54 -5.92 12.01 2.01
N ILE A 55 -4.60 12.08 2.23
CA ILE A 55 -3.95 13.20 2.95
C ILE A 55 -4.19 14.53 2.20
N ARG A 56 -4.06 14.52 0.86
CA ARG A 56 -4.34 15.70 0.04
C ARG A 56 -5.80 16.13 0.14
N GLY A 57 -6.73 15.18 0.13
CA GLY A 57 -8.16 15.41 0.29
C GLY A 57 -8.52 16.04 1.64
N ILE A 58 -7.88 15.61 2.72
CA ILE A 58 -8.06 16.22 4.05
C ILE A 58 -7.54 17.65 4.08
N LYS A 59 -6.32 17.88 3.56
CA LYS A 59 -5.69 19.20 3.57
C LYS A 59 -6.53 20.24 2.82
N ASN A 60 -7.22 19.84 1.76
CA ASN A 60 -8.06 20.74 0.96
C ASN A 60 -9.40 21.10 1.63
N LYS A 61 -9.90 20.29 2.58
CA LYS A 61 -11.13 20.59 3.32
C LYS A 61 -10.93 21.60 4.44
N ASN A 62 -9.70 21.76 4.95
CA ASN A 62 -9.39 22.72 6.01
C ASN A 62 -9.18 24.17 5.52
N ASN A 63 -9.18 24.42 4.22
CA ASN A 63 -9.05 25.76 3.63
C ASN A 63 -10.37 26.36 3.11
N ARG A 64 -11.51 25.75 3.45
CA ARG A 64 -12.85 26.31 3.20
C ARG A 64 -13.54 26.62 4.53
N THR A 65 -12.98 27.55 5.31
CA THR A 65 -13.72 28.27 6.36
C THR A 65 -13.18 29.68 6.47
#